data_AF-Q0D1S3-F1
#
_entry.id   AF-Q0D1S3-F1
#
_cell.length_a   1.000
_cell.length_b   1.000
_cell.length_c   1.000
_cell.angle_alpha   90.00
_cell.angle_beta   90.00
_cell.angle_gamma   90.00
#
_symmetry.space_group_name_H-M   'P 1'
#
loop_
_entity.id
_entity.type
_entity.pdbx_description
1 polymer ?
#
loop_
_entity_poly.entity_id
_entity_poly.type
_entity_poly.pdbx_seq_one_letter_code
_entity_poly.pdbx_strand_id
1 'polypeptide(L)'
;MISSRRAIPLLGLAFFVCLLYTVNSLSRQWRRVPQSVGLGELVANPSPTPSGRFNITKGDDYVTKEPYAPRPHYAPGVPKPPGATYTKMLVVPQADLEDTTWIELELPRLAIGRFAWHNDEIFDGNAAEMLRRLNPARIIREGYMNLRCTWAPGCPDWLHPGTLEEDESKQEETMLAKSWGEIFPDHPIPDVLAQPCCAQFAVSRERILSIPKARFVYYRDWILRTELSDYISGRIWEYLWHVVFTGENVVCPKENVCYCDGYGICFGGEDEYDAYRGLGFQKNDLEEELKHWRSRAESIELARMRGTLGQSSKLNVPEPGKDIELEEKIVEKESLIAELLVNATLRGEDPKARAKEAGRPWKEGDGF
;
A
#
# COMPACT_ATOMS: atom_id res chain seq x y z
N MET A 1 -66.08 22.58 -16.14
CA MET A 1 -65.13 22.71 -15.01
C MET A 1 -64.77 21.31 -14.54
N ILE A 2 -63.57 20.83 -14.86
CA ILE A 2 -63.10 19.50 -14.43
C ILE A 2 -62.73 19.61 -12.95
N SER A 3 -63.40 18.81 -12.10
CA SER A 3 -63.17 18.80 -10.66
C SER A 3 -61.72 18.43 -10.33
N SER A 4 -61.10 19.19 -9.43
CA SER A 4 -59.68 19.08 -9.01
C SER A 4 -59.22 17.65 -8.70
N ARG A 5 -60.13 16.79 -8.23
CA ARG A 5 -59.83 15.38 -7.91
C ARG A 5 -59.57 14.47 -9.13
N ARG A 6 -60.00 14.86 -10.34
CA ARG A 6 -59.75 14.09 -11.58
C ARG A 6 -58.55 14.60 -12.38
N ALA A 7 -58.05 15.80 -12.08
CA ALA A 7 -56.88 16.38 -12.74
C ALA A 7 -55.56 15.74 -12.28
N ILE A 8 -55.48 15.34 -11.01
CA ILE A 8 -54.27 14.76 -10.40
C ILE A 8 -53.81 13.45 -11.09
N PRO A 9 -54.68 12.44 -11.33
CA PRO A 9 -54.23 11.22 -12.02
C PRO A 9 -53.89 11.47 -13.49
N LEU A 10 -54.53 12.44 -14.15
CA LEU A 10 -54.24 12.80 -15.54
C LEU A 10 -52.88 13.51 -15.68
N LEU A 11 -52.54 14.37 -14.72
CA LEU A 11 -51.22 15.02 -14.64
C LEU A 11 -50.13 13.99 -14.32
N GLY A 12 -50.40 13.03 -13.43
CA GLY A 12 -49.49 11.93 -13.13
C GLY A 12 -49.21 11.04 -14.35
N LEU A 13 -50.26 10.69 -15.11
CA LEU A 13 -50.13 9.91 -16.34
C LEU A 13 -49.34 10.69 -17.40
N ALA A 14 -49.64 11.98 -17.58
CA ALA A 14 -48.91 12.84 -18.53
C ALA A 14 -47.43 12.98 -18.16
N PHE A 15 -47.11 13.13 -16.86
CA PHE A 15 -45.73 13.16 -16.38
C PHE A 15 -45.01 11.83 -16.64
N PHE A 16 -45.67 10.70 -16.39
CA PHE A 16 -45.08 9.38 -16.62
C PHE A 16 -44.82 9.11 -18.12
N VAL A 17 -45.74 9.52 -19.00
CA VAL A 17 -45.56 9.42 -20.45
C VAL A 17 -44.42 10.34 -20.93
N CYS A 18 -44.32 11.56 -20.41
CA CYS A 18 -43.21 12.46 -20.70
C CYS A 18 -41.87 11.89 -20.21
N LEU A 19 -41.83 11.30 -19.01
CA LEU A 19 -40.63 10.66 -18.45
C LEU A 19 -40.19 9.46 -19.31
N LEU A 20 -41.13 8.60 -19.73
CA LEU A 20 -40.82 7.49 -20.61
C LEU A 20 -40.35 7.97 -21.99
N TYR A 21 -40.94 9.05 -22.52
CA TYR A 21 -40.50 9.63 -23.79
C TYR A 21 -39.10 10.24 -23.68
N THR A 22 -38.77 10.95 -22.60
CA THR A 22 -37.43 11.52 -22.40
C THR A 22 -36.38 10.44 -22.18
N VAL A 23 -36.66 9.42 -21.37
CA VAL A 23 -35.76 8.27 -21.18
C VAL A 23 -35.53 7.52 -22.49
N ASN A 24 -36.59 7.28 -23.27
CA ASN A 24 -36.47 6.58 -24.55
C ASN A 24 -35.73 7.46 -25.60
N SER A 25 -36.00 8.76 -25.65
CA SER A 25 -35.30 9.72 -26.51
C SER A 25 -33.80 9.80 -26.19
N LEU A 26 -33.45 9.91 -24.90
CA LEU A 26 -32.06 9.90 -24.45
C LEU A 26 -31.40 8.56 -24.78
N SER A 27 -32.07 7.42 -24.56
CA SER A 27 -31.53 6.09 -24.90
C SER A 27 -31.26 5.90 -26.41
N ARG A 28 -32.05 6.54 -27.29
CA ARG A 28 -31.82 6.51 -28.74
C ARG A 28 -30.56 7.27 -29.15
N GLN A 29 -30.18 8.30 -28.38
CA GLN A 29 -28.96 9.08 -28.59
C GLN A 29 -27.71 8.24 -28.26
N TRP A 30 -27.79 7.34 -27.26
CA TRP A 30 -26.75 6.36 -26.94
C TRP A 30 -26.60 5.25 -28.00
N ARG A 31 -27.66 4.89 -28.73
CA ARG A 31 -27.59 3.90 -29.82
C ARG A 31 -26.91 4.40 -31.10
N ARG A 32 -26.61 5.70 -31.21
CA ARG A 32 -25.95 6.31 -32.38
C ARG A 32 -24.55 6.86 -32.10
N VAL A 33 -23.96 6.50 -30.95
CA VAL A 33 -22.54 6.73 -30.72
C VAL A 33 -21.77 5.70 -31.55
N PRO A 34 -20.87 6.10 -32.47
CA PRO A 34 -19.99 5.15 -33.14
C PRO A 34 -19.17 4.44 -32.07
N GLN A 35 -19.12 3.10 -32.08
CA GLN A 35 -18.17 2.38 -31.23
C GLN A 35 -16.75 2.80 -31.62
N SER A 36 -16.14 3.63 -30.80
CA SER A 36 -14.71 3.87 -30.89
C SER A 36 -14.00 2.65 -30.31
N VAL A 37 -13.38 1.89 -31.21
CA VAL A 37 -12.26 0.96 -30.99
C VAL A 37 -12.63 -0.42 -30.43
N GLY A 38 -12.77 -1.38 -31.35
CA GLY A 38 -12.20 -2.73 -31.25
C GLY A 38 -12.47 -3.55 -29.98
N LEU A 39 -13.74 -3.82 -29.65
CA LEU A 39 -14.05 -5.03 -28.89
C LEU A 39 -14.10 -6.22 -29.87
N GLY A 40 -13.28 -7.22 -29.59
CA GLY A 40 -13.20 -8.46 -30.36
C GLY A 40 -14.56 -9.09 -30.58
N GLU A 41 -14.87 -9.33 -31.86
CA GLU A 41 -16.01 -10.11 -32.29
C GLU A 41 -15.86 -11.54 -31.74
N LEU A 42 -16.83 -11.99 -30.93
CA LEU A 42 -16.99 -13.40 -30.58
C LEU A 42 -17.39 -14.14 -31.86
N VAL A 43 -16.40 -14.65 -32.60
CA VAL A 43 -16.66 -15.59 -33.68
C VAL A 43 -17.09 -16.92 -33.05
N ALA A 44 -18.32 -17.33 -33.35
CA ALA A 44 -18.89 -18.60 -32.94
C ALA A 44 -18.02 -19.77 -33.41
N ASN A 45 -17.73 -20.71 -32.50
CA ASN A 45 -17.14 -22.00 -32.82
C ASN A 45 -18.11 -22.87 -33.63
N PRO A 46 -17.63 -23.51 -34.71
CA PRO A 46 -18.10 -24.83 -35.08
C PRO A 46 -16.95 -25.86 -34.95
N SER A 47 -17.13 -26.85 -34.07
CA SER A 47 -16.41 -28.13 -34.10
C SER A 47 -17.29 -29.16 -34.86
N PRO A 48 -16.80 -30.31 -35.38
CA PRO A 48 -15.41 -30.82 -35.49
C PRO A 48 -14.99 -31.49 -36.84
N THR A 49 -13.65 -31.63 -37.00
CA THR A 49 -12.85 -32.67 -37.75
C THR A 49 -12.85 -32.77 -39.29
N PRO A 50 -11.85 -33.45 -39.91
CA PRO A 50 -10.39 -33.40 -39.68
C PRO A 50 -9.58 -33.27 -41.01
N SER A 51 -8.26 -33.18 -40.89
CA SER A 51 -7.22 -33.41 -41.92
C SER A 51 -6.70 -32.18 -42.68
N GLY A 52 -5.38 -31.99 -42.57
CA GLY A 52 -4.63 -30.98 -43.31
C GLY A 52 -3.35 -30.62 -42.56
N ARG A 53 -2.25 -31.31 -42.89
CA ARG A 53 -0.91 -30.92 -42.43
C ARG A 53 -0.61 -29.51 -42.95
N PHE A 54 -0.38 -28.54 -42.07
CA PHE A 54 0.19 -27.26 -42.44
C PHE A 54 1.45 -26.97 -41.63
N ASN A 55 2.55 -26.84 -42.35
CA ASN A 55 3.83 -26.31 -41.88
C ASN A 55 3.62 -24.92 -41.29
N ILE A 56 3.91 -24.74 -40.00
CA ILE A 56 3.97 -23.41 -39.39
C ILE A 56 5.40 -22.90 -39.56
N THR A 57 5.63 -22.13 -40.62
CA THR A 57 6.69 -21.12 -40.61
C THR A 57 6.29 -20.04 -39.60
N LYS A 58 7.11 -19.87 -38.56
CA LYS A 58 7.11 -18.73 -37.64
C LYS A 58 6.93 -17.43 -38.40
N GLY A 59 5.81 -16.76 -38.16
CA GLY A 59 5.59 -15.34 -38.47
C GLY A 59 5.21 -14.67 -37.17
N ASP A 60 6.21 -14.17 -36.44
CA ASP A 60 6.02 -13.27 -35.30
C ASP A 60 5.55 -11.91 -35.85
N ASP A 61 4.25 -11.76 -36.09
CA ASP A 61 3.59 -10.46 -36.32
C ASP A 61 2.98 -9.97 -35.00
N TYR A 62 3.82 -9.79 -33.98
CA TYR A 62 3.49 -8.85 -32.91
C TYR A 62 3.70 -7.46 -33.48
N VAL A 63 2.60 -6.79 -33.85
CA VAL A 63 2.59 -5.35 -34.09
C VAL A 63 3.27 -4.69 -32.89
N THR A 64 4.49 -4.20 -33.09
CA THR A 64 5.20 -3.39 -32.10
C THR A 64 4.39 -2.11 -31.95
N LYS A 65 3.50 -2.07 -30.95
CA LYS A 65 2.85 -0.83 -30.55
C LYS A 65 3.96 0.16 -30.20
N GLU A 66 4.01 1.28 -30.91
CA GLU A 66 4.90 2.37 -30.51
C GLU A 66 4.44 2.86 -29.14
N PRO A 67 5.33 2.85 -28.13
CA PRO A 67 4.92 3.20 -26.78
C PRO A 67 4.53 4.66 -26.69
N TYR A 68 3.49 4.97 -25.91
CA TYR A 68 2.97 6.34 -25.73
C TYR A 68 4.04 7.35 -25.29
N ALA A 69 5.05 6.90 -24.54
CA ALA A 69 6.24 7.67 -24.20
C ALA A 69 7.45 6.73 -24.09
N PRO A 70 8.69 7.23 -24.30
CA PRO A 70 9.90 6.45 -24.09
C PRO A 70 9.90 5.75 -22.73
N ARG A 71 10.42 4.53 -22.68
CA ARG A 71 10.57 3.79 -21.42
C ARG A 71 11.57 4.54 -20.52
N PRO A 72 11.26 4.76 -19.23
CA PRO A 72 12.20 5.36 -18.31
C PRO A 72 13.47 4.52 -18.20
N HIS A 73 14.60 5.19 -18.06
CA HIS A 73 15.87 4.52 -17.78
C HIS A 73 16.07 4.43 -16.26
N TYR A 74 15.95 3.22 -15.73
CA TYR A 74 16.15 2.93 -14.31
C TYR A 74 17.62 2.62 -14.03
N ALA A 75 18.45 3.66 -13.99
CA ALA A 75 19.84 3.54 -13.55
C ALA A 75 19.96 3.77 -12.03
N PRO A 76 20.87 3.06 -11.35
CA PRO A 76 21.27 3.41 -9.99
C PRO A 76 21.89 4.81 -9.95
N GLY A 77 21.56 5.59 -8.92
CA GLY A 77 22.20 6.88 -8.68
C GLY A 77 23.52 6.74 -7.94
N VAL A 78 24.27 7.85 -7.87
CA VAL A 78 25.54 7.94 -7.12
C VAL A 78 25.32 8.85 -5.91
N PRO A 79 25.37 8.31 -4.68
CA PRO A 79 25.28 9.12 -3.46
C PRO A 79 26.38 10.18 -3.39
N LYS A 80 26.08 11.30 -2.74
CA LYS A 80 27.07 12.32 -2.39
C LYS A 80 28.04 11.76 -1.33
N PRO A 81 29.28 12.28 -1.26
CA PRO A 81 30.24 11.86 -0.25
C PRO A 81 29.74 12.14 1.19
N PRO A 82 30.28 11.42 2.20
CA PRO A 82 29.91 11.63 3.59
C PRO A 82 30.04 13.09 4.02
N GLY A 83 29.05 13.60 4.76
CA GLY A 83 28.99 14.99 5.21
C GLY A 83 28.45 15.99 4.18
N ALA A 84 28.17 15.57 2.94
CA ALA A 84 27.50 16.41 1.96
C ALA A 84 26.00 16.54 2.26
N THR A 85 25.45 17.73 2.06
CA THR A 85 24.03 18.00 2.33
C THR A 85 23.14 17.61 1.15
N TYR A 86 22.01 16.98 1.45
CA TYR A 86 20.94 16.71 0.49
C TYR A 86 19.82 17.74 0.66
N THR A 87 19.28 18.24 -0.44
CA THR A 87 18.04 19.01 -0.45
C THR A 87 16.87 18.05 -0.44
N LYS A 88 15.90 18.25 0.47
CA LYS A 88 14.70 17.43 0.59
C LYS A 88 13.47 18.29 0.32
N MET A 89 12.48 17.71 -0.34
CA MET A 89 11.15 18.30 -0.50
C MET A 89 10.14 17.28 0.02
N LEU A 90 9.38 17.66 1.03
CA LEU A 90 8.26 16.87 1.51
C LEU A 90 7.01 17.30 0.74
N VAL A 91 6.34 16.34 0.12
CA VAL A 91 5.07 16.56 -0.59
C VAL A 91 4.01 15.76 0.15
N VAL A 92 3.03 16.46 0.72
CA VAL A 92 1.91 15.85 1.42
C VAL A 92 0.63 16.33 0.73
N PRO A 93 -0.24 15.42 0.26
CA PRO A 93 -1.57 15.82 -0.20
C PRO A 93 -2.34 16.38 1.00
N GLN A 94 -3.08 17.47 0.79
CA GLN A 94 -3.92 18.07 1.83
C GLN A 94 -5.36 18.09 1.36
N ALA A 95 -6.27 17.49 2.13
CA ALA A 95 -7.69 17.72 1.96
C ALA A 95 -8.13 19.03 2.65
N ASP A 96 -9.22 19.65 2.19
CA ASP A 96 -9.71 20.95 2.71
C ASP A 96 -9.96 20.98 4.23
N LEU A 97 -10.27 19.82 4.82
CA LEU A 97 -10.55 19.66 6.25
C LEU A 97 -9.35 19.09 7.04
N GLU A 98 -8.24 18.80 6.36
CA GLU A 98 -7.05 18.23 6.98
C GLU A 98 -6.17 19.35 7.54
N ASP A 99 -5.93 19.28 8.84
CA ASP A 99 -4.97 20.15 9.49
C ASP A 99 -3.54 19.67 9.14
N THR A 100 -2.86 20.38 8.24
CA THR A 100 -1.45 20.15 7.92
C THR A 100 -0.51 21.10 8.66
N THR A 101 -1.01 21.92 9.60
CA THR A 101 -0.20 22.93 10.29
C THR A 101 0.89 22.31 11.17
N TRP A 102 0.72 21.06 11.59
CA TRP A 102 1.77 20.23 12.20
C TRP A 102 3.01 20.10 11.31
N ILE A 103 2.90 20.17 9.98
CA ILE A 103 4.06 20.11 9.11
C ILE A 103 4.99 21.28 9.38
N GLU A 104 4.45 22.45 9.73
CA GLU A 104 5.21 23.68 9.93
C GLU A 104 5.67 23.85 11.38
N LEU A 105 4.78 23.62 12.35
CA LEU A 105 5.10 23.64 13.80
C LEU A 105 6.18 22.64 14.15
N GLU A 106 6.07 21.52 13.46
CA GLU A 106 6.66 20.29 13.85
C GLU A 106 7.53 19.81 12.60
N LEU A 107 7.86 20.65 11.61
CA LEU A 107 9.19 20.59 10.92
C LEU A 107 9.96 21.85 11.27
N PRO A 108 10.02 22.12 12.58
CA PRO A 108 11.19 21.63 13.33
C PRO A 108 11.08 20.33 14.19
N ARG A 109 9.91 19.65 14.38
CA ARG A 109 9.67 18.24 14.90
C ARG A 109 8.15 17.81 14.97
N LEU A 110 7.61 16.83 14.16
CA LEU A 110 6.28 16.70 13.37
C LEU A 110 5.03 16.04 14.07
N ALA A 111 3.75 16.46 13.83
CA ALA A 111 2.48 15.73 14.21
C ALA A 111 1.07 15.73 13.46
N ILE A 112 0.80 15.11 12.28
CA ILE A 112 -0.48 14.41 11.80
C ILE A 112 -0.14 13.53 10.58
N GLY A 113 -0.59 12.28 10.45
CA GLY A 113 0.15 11.28 9.63
C GLY A 113 1.50 10.90 10.26
N ARG A 114 1.92 11.67 11.27
CA ARG A 114 2.83 11.30 12.34
C ARG A 114 2.48 9.93 12.86
N PHE A 115 1.27 9.70 13.37
CA PHE A 115 0.86 8.37 13.81
C PHE A 115 -0.12 7.76 12.83
N ALA A 116 0.25 6.63 12.25
CA ALA A 116 -0.60 5.86 11.36
C ALA A 116 -0.31 4.36 11.54
N TRP A 117 -1.31 3.53 11.29
CA TRP A 117 -1.18 2.06 11.40
C TRP A 117 -0.13 1.50 10.43
N HIS A 118 0.05 2.16 9.28
CA HIS A 118 0.99 1.76 8.25
C HIS A 118 2.41 2.34 8.46
N ASN A 119 2.62 3.15 9.50
CA ASN A 119 3.97 3.53 9.93
C ASN A 119 4.54 2.40 10.79
N ASP A 120 5.82 2.10 10.62
CA ASP A 120 6.42 0.95 11.30
C ASP A 120 6.51 1.14 12.82
N GLU A 121 6.20 0.08 13.56
CA GLU A 121 6.17 0.05 15.03
C GLU A 121 7.53 0.37 15.66
N ILE A 122 8.64 0.04 14.97
CA ILE A 122 10.01 0.37 15.43
C ILE A 122 10.24 1.89 15.59
N PHE A 123 9.36 2.70 15.00
CA PHE A 123 9.35 4.16 15.16
C PHE A 123 8.16 4.63 15.99
N ASP A 124 7.53 3.77 16.78
CA ASP A 124 6.29 4.03 17.53
C ASP A 124 5.14 4.48 16.61
N GLY A 125 5.13 3.99 15.37
CA GLY A 125 4.22 4.44 14.33
C GLY A 125 4.41 5.91 13.96
N ASN A 126 5.54 6.54 14.31
CA ASN A 126 5.82 7.97 14.16
C ASN A 126 6.58 8.29 12.84
N ALA A 127 5.89 8.83 11.84
CA ALA A 127 6.48 9.28 10.57
C ALA A 127 7.56 10.36 10.75
N ALA A 128 7.51 11.17 11.81
CA ALA A 128 8.56 12.15 12.10
C ALA A 128 9.91 11.49 12.43
N GLU A 129 9.87 10.38 13.17
CA GLU A 129 11.07 9.61 13.53
C GLU A 129 11.60 8.88 12.28
N MET A 130 10.71 8.30 11.49
CA MET A 130 11.04 7.71 10.18
C MET A 130 11.76 8.72 9.28
N LEU A 131 11.17 9.88 9.02
CA LEU A 131 11.72 10.88 8.10
C LEU A 131 13.04 11.50 8.60
N ARG A 132 13.24 11.61 9.92
CA ARG A 132 14.50 12.07 10.51
C ARG A 132 15.63 11.09 10.29
N ARG A 133 15.34 9.79 10.38
CA ARG A 133 16.31 8.70 10.21
C ARG A 133 16.49 8.27 8.75
N LEU A 134 15.61 8.70 7.85
CA LEU A 134 15.62 8.30 6.45
C LEU A 134 16.94 8.69 5.77
N ASN A 135 17.68 7.67 5.33
CA ASN A 135 18.98 7.77 4.68
C ASN A 135 18.84 8.19 3.22
N PRO A 136 19.24 9.42 2.84
CA PRO A 136 19.16 9.88 1.46
C PRO A 136 20.06 9.09 0.51
N ALA A 137 21.19 8.57 1.00
CA ALA A 137 22.15 7.83 0.16
C ALA A 137 21.51 6.57 -0.43
N ARG A 138 20.67 5.86 0.34
CA ARG A 138 19.89 4.72 -0.18
C ARG A 138 18.92 5.18 -1.26
N ILE A 139 18.14 6.24 -1.00
CA ILE A 139 17.15 6.75 -1.96
C ILE A 139 17.81 7.17 -3.27
N ILE A 140 18.97 7.83 -3.23
CA ILE A 140 19.70 8.19 -4.44
C ILE A 140 20.19 6.94 -5.18
N ARG A 141 20.75 5.96 -4.46
CA ARG A 141 21.29 4.75 -5.07
C ARG A 141 20.21 3.91 -5.75
N GLU A 142 19.10 3.63 -5.05
CA GLU A 142 18.00 2.82 -5.58
C GLU A 142 17.07 3.62 -6.49
N GLY A 143 17.03 4.95 -6.31
CA GLY A 143 16.16 5.88 -7.00
C GLY A 143 14.74 5.97 -6.42
N TYR A 144 14.30 4.94 -5.70
CA TYR A 144 13.01 4.81 -5.04
C TYR A 144 13.16 4.02 -3.73
N MET A 145 12.37 4.36 -2.72
CA MET A 145 12.26 3.58 -1.48
C MET A 145 10.87 3.78 -0.90
N ASN A 146 10.15 2.68 -0.65
CA ASN A 146 8.96 2.71 0.20
C ASN A 146 9.39 3.02 1.64
N LEU A 147 8.65 3.90 2.34
CA LEU A 147 8.96 4.27 3.72
C LEU A 147 8.57 3.18 4.72
N ARG A 148 7.68 2.26 4.35
CA ARG A 148 7.38 1.08 5.14
C ARG A 148 8.40 -0.02 4.84
N CYS A 149 8.99 -0.58 5.90
CA CYS A 149 9.85 -1.76 5.79
C CYS A 149 9.10 -3.05 6.14
N THR A 150 8.10 -2.99 7.01
CA THR A 150 7.32 -4.18 7.42
C THR A 150 6.63 -4.80 6.21
N TRP A 151 6.85 -6.10 5.96
CA TRP A 151 6.36 -6.83 4.79
C TRP A 151 4.84 -6.96 4.74
N ALA A 152 4.19 -7.11 5.88
CA ALA A 152 2.74 -7.27 5.94
C ALA A 152 2.03 -5.91 6.07
N PRO A 153 0.96 -5.65 5.28
CA PRO A 153 0.59 -6.36 4.05
C PRO A 153 1.52 -5.97 2.89
N GLY A 154 1.58 -6.79 1.84
CA GLY A 154 2.18 -6.39 0.56
C GLY A 154 3.38 -7.21 0.05
N CYS A 155 4.13 -7.88 0.91
CA CYS A 155 5.26 -8.73 0.52
C CYS A 155 5.19 -10.15 1.10
N PRO A 156 5.82 -11.15 0.45
CA PRO A 156 6.51 -11.08 -0.84
C PRO A 156 5.60 -11.32 -2.07
N ASP A 157 4.37 -11.78 -1.84
CA ASP A 157 3.46 -12.30 -2.86
C ASP A 157 2.04 -11.82 -2.55
N TRP A 158 1.71 -10.58 -2.97
CA TRP A 158 0.51 -9.88 -2.51
C TRP A 158 -0.64 -9.88 -3.51
N LEU A 159 -0.48 -9.24 -4.68
CA LEU A 159 -1.55 -9.13 -5.67
C LEU A 159 -1.26 -9.96 -6.91
N HIS A 160 -2.26 -10.71 -7.35
CA HIS A 160 -2.23 -11.52 -8.56
C HIS A 160 -3.30 -10.99 -9.53
N PRO A 161 -2.94 -10.19 -10.54
CA PRO A 161 -3.91 -9.62 -11.49
C PRO A 161 -4.83 -10.65 -12.18
N GLY A 162 -4.43 -11.92 -12.25
CA GLY A 162 -5.23 -13.00 -12.82
C GLY A 162 -6.32 -13.57 -11.90
N THR A 163 -6.40 -13.15 -10.64
CA THR A 163 -7.40 -13.64 -9.67
C THR A 163 -8.79 -13.13 -10.02
N LEU A 164 -9.77 -14.03 -10.01
CA LEU A 164 -11.19 -13.75 -10.27
C LEU A 164 -12.05 -13.83 -9.01
N GLU A 165 -11.54 -14.46 -7.95
CA GLU A 165 -12.23 -14.60 -6.68
C GLU A 165 -12.04 -13.33 -5.85
N GLU A 166 -13.13 -12.82 -5.27
CA GLU A 166 -13.06 -11.64 -4.42
C GLU A 166 -12.50 -12.00 -3.05
N ASP A 167 -11.52 -11.24 -2.58
CA ASP A 167 -10.95 -11.31 -1.24
C ASP A 167 -11.24 -9.99 -0.51
N GLU A 168 -11.89 -10.06 0.65
CA GLU A 168 -12.24 -8.88 1.46
C GLU A 168 -10.99 -8.08 1.89
N SER A 169 -9.83 -8.72 1.99
CA SER A 169 -8.56 -8.08 2.35
C SER A 169 -7.86 -7.42 1.15
N LYS A 170 -8.20 -7.81 -0.09
CA LYS A 170 -7.57 -7.37 -1.36
C LYS A 170 -8.62 -7.00 -2.41
N GLN A 171 -9.54 -6.13 -2.05
CA GLN A 171 -10.69 -5.77 -2.91
C GLN A 171 -10.30 -5.20 -4.29
N GLU A 172 -9.07 -4.71 -4.43
CA GLU A 172 -8.51 -4.20 -5.69
C GLU A 172 -8.05 -5.29 -6.68
N GLU A 173 -7.81 -6.52 -6.21
CA GLU A 173 -7.09 -7.55 -6.97
C GLU A 173 -7.80 -7.96 -8.26
N THR A 174 -9.11 -8.18 -8.19
CA THR A 174 -9.94 -8.59 -9.35
C THR A 174 -10.06 -7.50 -10.42
N MET A 175 -9.80 -6.24 -10.07
CA MET A 175 -9.82 -5.10 -10.98
C MET A 175 -8.44 -4.79 -11.58
N LEU A 176 -7.40 -5.46 -11.11
CA LEU A 176 -6.01 -5.11 -11.40
C LEU A 176 -5.59 -5.42 -12.83
N ALA A 177 -6.01 -6.56 -13.41
CA ALA A 177 -5.70 -6.88 -14.81
C ALA A 177 -6.30 -5.87 -15.80
N LYS A 178 -7.55 -5.47 -15.59
CA LYS A 178 -8.21 -4.43 -16.41
C LYS A 178 -7.48 -3.10 -16.26
N SER A 179 -7.27 -2.67 -15.01
CA SER A 179 -6.60 -1.40 -14.70
C SER A 179 -5.17 -1.37 -15.24
N TRP A 180 -4.45 -2.49 -15.18
CA TRP A 180 -3.12 -2.63 -15.76
C TRP A 180 -3.12 -2.41 -17.27
N GLY A 181 -4.05 -3.04 -17.99
CA GLY A 181 -4.17 -2.87 -19.45
C GLY A 181 -4.46 -1.43 -19.86
N GLU A 182 -5.12 -0.66 -19.00
CA GLU A 182 -5.37 0.77 -19.20
C GLU A 182 -4.18 1.64 -18.81
N ILE A 183 -3.49 1.36 -17.70
CA ILE A 183 -2.38 2.19 -17.17
C ILE A 183 -1.07 1.91 -17.91
N PHE A 184 -0.79 0.65 -18.25
CA PHE A 184 0.44 0.20 -18.90
C PHE A 184 0.13 -0.62 -20.17
N PRO A 185 -0.48 -0.01 -21.21
CA PRO A 185 -0.96 -0.73 -22.40
C PRO A 185 0.14 -1.44 -23.21
N ASP A 186 1.41 -1.07 -22.98
CA ASP A 186 2.60 -1.60 -23.66
C ASP A 186 3.38 -2.62 -22.81
N HIS A 187 2.86 -2.98 -21.63
CA HIS A 187 3.50 -3.91 -20.71
C HIS A 187 2.64 -5.17 -20.53
N PRO A 188 3.25 -6.37 -20.50
CA PRO A 188 2.52 -7.58 -20.15
C PRO A 188 1.97 -7.44 -18.73
N ILE A 189 0.78 -8.01 -18.50
CA ILE A 189 0.20 -8.11 -17.16
C ILE A 189 1.12 -9.04 -16.33
N PRO A 190 1.56 -8.62 -15.13
CA PRO A 190 2.44 -9.43 -14.31
C PRO A 190 1.66 -10.54 -13.59
N ASP A 191 2.34 -11.63 -13.25
CA ASP A 191 1.76 -12.71 -12.43
C ASP A 191 1.59 -12.28 -10.96
N VAL A 192 2.50 -11.43 -10.48
CA VAL A 192 2.56 -10.95 -9.09
C VAL A 192 2.94 -9.46 -9.06
N LEU A 193 2.26 -8.71 -8.20
CA LEU A 193 2.61 -7.35 -7.78
C LEU A 193 2.79 -7.33 -6.26
N ALA A 194 3.98 -6.91 -5.81
CA ALA A 194 4.31 -6.92 -4.40
C ALA A 194 5.31 -5.81 -4.03
N GLN A 195 5.03 -5.12 -2.93
CA GLN A 195 5.93 -4.23 -2.19
C GLN A 195 5.32 -4.03 -0.80
N PRO A 196 6.05 -3.55 0.22
CA PRO A 196 5.40 -3.14 1.48
C PRO A 196 4.24 -2.18 1.17
N CYS A 197 3.13 -2.31 1.92
CA CYS A 197 1.89 -1.60 1.57
C CYS A 197 2.06 -0.10 1.40
N CYS A 198 1.01 0.47 0.80
CA CYS A 198 0.64 1.87 0.95
C CYS A 198 1.48 2.84 0.09
N ALA A 199 1.06 4.10 0.01
CA ALA A 199 1.63 5.10 -0.91
C ALA A 199 2.57 6.11 -0.24
N GLN A 200 3.34 5.70 0.78
CA GLN A 200 4.37 6.53 1.40
C GLN A 200 5.76 6.11 0.90
N PHE A 201 6.39 6.94 0.08
CA PHE A 201 7.69 6.63 -0.52
C PHE A 201 8.55 7.87 -0.70
N ALA A 202 9.85 7.64 -0.87
CA ALA A 202 10.84 8.64 -1.27
C ALA A 202 11.38 8.30 -2.66
N VAL A 203 11.57 9.33 -3.48
CA VAL A 203 12.10 9.21 -4.84
C VAL A 203 13.21 10.24 -5.04
N SER A 204 14.29 9.83 -5.70
CA SER A 204 15.39 10.75 -6.05
C SER A 204 14.95 11.73 -7.15
N ARG A 205 15.59 12.91 -7.18
CA ARG A 205 15.34 13.91 -8.22
C ARG A 205 15.61 13.35 -9.61
N GLU A 206 16.70 12.62 -9.75
CA GLU A 206 17.12 11.99 -11.01
C GLU A 206 16.09 10.96 -11.46
N ARG A 207 15.55 10.15 -10.53
CA ARG A 207 14.55 9.12 -10.86
C ARG A 207 13.20 9.71 -11.26
N ILE A 208 12.70 10.72 -10.55
CA ILE A 208 11.42 11.34 -10.93
C ILE A 208 11.52 12.10 -12.26
N LEU A 209 12.66 12.75 -12.54
CA LEU A 209 12.88 13.48 -13.79
C LEU A 209 13.22 12.60 -14.99
N SER A 210 13.63 11.35 -14.78
CA SER A 210 13.83 10.39 -15.88
C SER A 210 12.50 9.95 -16.52
N ILE A 211 11.39 10.23 -15.85
CA ILE A 211 10.03 9.93 -16.32
C ILE A 211 9.43 11.20 -16.95
N PRO A 212 9.06 11.18 -18.25
CA PRO A 212 8.47 12.36 -18.90
C PRO A 212 7.18 12.81 -18.23
N LYS A 213 7.00 14.12 -18.05
CA LYS A 213 5.78 14.73 -17.47
C LYS A 213 4.49 14.21 -18.12
N ALA A 214 4.50 13.96 -19.44
CA ALA A 214 3.35 13.44 -20.18
C ALA A 214 2.85 12.09 -19.63
N ARG A 215 3.73 11.27 -19.06
CA ARG A 215 3.37 10.00 -18.45
C ARG A 215 2.65 10.19 -17.10
N PHE A 216 3.09 11.14 -16.28
CA PHE A 216 2.36 11.51 -15.05
C PHE A 216 0.99 12.15 -15.35
N VAL A 217 0.89 12.94 -16.42
CA VAL A 217 -0.39 13.47 -16.90
C VAL A 217 -1.33 12.33 -17.31
N TYR A 218 -0.82 11.33 -18.02
CA TYR A 218 -1.58 10.14 -18.39
C TYR A 218 -2.11 9.38 -17.16
N TYR A 219 -1.25 9.12 -16.17
CA TYR A 219 -1.62 8.46 -14.92
C TYR A 219 -2.68 9.23 -14.13
N ARG A 220 -2.50 10.54 -13.96
CA ARG A 220 -3.48 11.42 -13.33
C ARG A 220 -4.81 11.36 -14.05
N ASP A 221 -4.80 11.42 -15.38
CA ASP A 221 -6.04 11.42 -16.13
C ASP A 221 -6.77 10.07 -16.04
N TRP A 222 -6.05 8.95 -15.88
CA TRP A 222 -6.68 7.67 -15.57
C TRP A 222 -7.43 7.73 -14.24
N ILE A 223 -6.81 8.27 -13.19
CA ILE A 223 -7.44 8.48 -11.88
C ILE A 223 -8.69 9.35 -12.00
N LEU A 224 -8.66 10.41 -12.82
CA LEU A 224 -9.79 11.33 -12.99
C LEU A 224 -10.93 10.77 -13.85
N ARG A 225 -10.67 9.76 -14.68
CA ARG A 225 -11.64 9.22 -15.66
C ARG A 225 -12.16 7.83 -15.32
N THR A 226 -11.48 7.11 -14.44
CA THR A 226 -11.90 5.76 -14.04
C THR A 226 -13.26 5.77 -13.35
N GLU A 227 -14.05 4.71 -13.56
CA GLU A 227 -15.33 4.50 -12.86
C GLU A 227 -15.13 3.81 -11.49
N LEU A 228 -13.89 3.44 -11.16
CA LEU A 228 -13.54 2.90 -9.85
C LEU A 228 -13.73 3.95 -8.76
N SER A 229 -14.13 3.52 -7.57
CA SER A 229 -14.16 4.41 -6.41
C SER A 229 -12.74 4.86 -6.03
N ASP A 230 -12.62 6.03 -5.41
CA ASP A 230 -11.35 6.54 -4.88
C ASP A 230 -10.66 5.54 -3.94
N TYR A 231 -11.46 4.76 -3.21
CA TYR A 231 -10.97 3.68 -2.36
C TYR A 231 -10.23 2.58 -3.15
N ILE A 232 -10.83 2.10 -4.24
CA ILE A 232 -10.23 1.02 -5.06
C ILE A 232 -9.10 1.56 -5.94
N SER A 233 -9.31 2.71 -6.60
CA SER A 233 -8.29 3.31 -7.46
C SER A 233 -7.05 3.70 -6.64
N GLY A 234 -7.22 4.20 -5.42
CA GLY A 234 -6.14 4.44 -4.46
C GLY A 234 -5.34 3.18 -4.14
N ARG A 235 -6.01 2.08 -3.75
CA ARG A 235 -5.36 0.79 -3.44
C ARG A 235 -4.63 0.18 -4.63
N ILE A 236 -5.13 0.35 -5.85
CA ILE A 236 -4.38 -0.02 -7.06
C ILE A 236 -3.08 0.79 -7.15
N TRP A 237 -3.15 2.12 -7.00
CA TRP A 237 -1.99 2.99 -7.09
C TRP A 237 -0.95 2.76 -5.99
N GLU A 238 -1.38 2.36 -4.78
CA GLU A 238 -0.47 1.95 -3.71
C GLU A 238 0.51 0.85 -4.16
N TYR A 239 0.11 -0.05 -5.05
CA TYR A 239 0.96 -1.12 -5.60
C TYR A 239 1.43 -0.87 -7.04
N LEU A 240 1.40 0.38 -7.52
CA LEU A 240 1.95 0.74 -8.83
C LEU A 240 3.11 1.74 -8.74
N TRP A 241 3.32 2.41 -7.61
CA TRP A 241 4.40 3.39 -7.47
C TRP A 241 5.78 2.79 -7.66
N HIS A 242 6.04 1.59 -7.11
CA HIS A 242 7.30 0.90 -7.35
C HIS A 242 7.46 0.56 -8.83
N VAL A 243 6.42 0.05 -9.51
CA VAL A 243 6.46 -0.21 -10.97
C VAL A 243 6.83 1.06 -11.75
N VAL A 244 6.23 2.19 -11.41
CA VAL A 244 6.52 3.48 -12.06
C VAL A 244 7.97 3.88 -11.85
N PHE A 245 8.49 3.75 -10.63
CA PHE A 245 9.80 4.28 -10.28
C PHE A 245 10.94 3.27 -10.38
N THR A 246 10.72 1.97 -10.45
CA THR A 246 11.78 0.94 -10.57
C THR A 246 11.67 0.12 -11.85
N GLY A 247 10.47 0.04 -12.44
CA GLY A 247 10.18 -0.86 -13.54
C GLY A 247 10.04 -2.33 -13.13
N GLU A 248 10.06 -2.63 -11.83
CA GLU A 248 9.94 -3.98 -11.29
C GLU A 248 8.55 -4.20 -10.70
N ASN A 249 7.99 -5.40 -10.87
CA ASN A 249 6.67 -5.76 -10.36
C ASN A 249 6.72 -6.18 -8.88
N VAL A 250 7.89 -6.62 -8.39
CA VAL A 250 8.11 -7.08 -7.02
C VAL A 250 9.30 -6.33 -6.43
N VAL A 251 9.05 -5.49 -5.42
CA VAL A 251 10.08 -4.73 -4.69
C VAL A 251 9.91 -5.02 -3.19
N CYS A 252 10.44 -6.16 -2.76
CA CYS A 252 10.34 -6.65 -1.38
C CYS A 252 11.73 -6.83 -0.76
N PRO A 253 12.44 -5.73 -0.41
CA PRO A 253 13.70 -5.84 0.31
C PRO A 253 13.47 -6.51 1.66
N LYS A 254 14.42 -7.32 2.13
CA LYS A 254 14.35 -7.88 3.49
C LYS A 254 14.19 -6.77 4.52
N GLU A 255 13.35 -6.99 5.53
CA GLU A 255 13.00 -5.98 6.54
C GLU A 255 14.25 -5.46 7.27
N ASN A 256 15.16 -6.36 7.68
CA ASN A 256 16.43 -6.01 8.31
C ASN A 256 17.31 -5.10 7.42
N VAL A 257 17.35 -5.39 6.11
CA VAL A 257 18.08 -4.57 5.13
C VAL A 257 17.41 -3.21 4.95
N CYS A 258 16.07 -3.18 4.92
CA CYS A 258 15.29 -1.94 4.82
C CYS A 258 15.58 -0.99 5.99
N TYR A 259 15.48 -1.49 7.23
CA TYR A 259 15.79 -0.71 8.43
C TYR A 259 17.26 -0.30 8.50
N CYS A 260 18.18 -1.20 8.17
CA CYS A 260 19.60 -0.92 8.30
C CYS A 260 20.09 0.12 7.31
N ASP A 261 19.93 -0.13 6.02
CA ASP A 261 20.48 0.77 5.00
C ASP A 261 19.55 1.97 4.72
N GLY A 262 18.25 1.86 5.03
CA GLY A 262 17.27 2.94 4.87
C GLY A 262 17.10 3.86 6.07
N TYR A 263 17.28 3.37 7.30
CA TYR A 263 17.03 4.13 8.53
C TYR A 263 18.18 4.10 9.54
N GLY A 264 19.28 3.38 9.24
CA GLY A 264 20.42 3.27 10.14
C GLY A 264 20.15 2.41 11.37
N ILE A 265 19.25 1.42 11.28
CA ILE A 265 18.98 0.47 12.36
C ILE A 265 19.40 -0.93 11.91
N CYS A 266 20.61 -1.34 12.29
CA CYS A 266 21.23 -2.57 11.80
C CYS A 266 21.27 -3.65 12.87
N PHE A 267 20.44 -4.68 12.74
CA PHE A 267 20.35 -5.79 13.70
C PHE A 267 21.52 -6.78 13.62
N GLY A 268 22.30 -6.75 12.54
CA GLY A 268 23.52 -7.55 12.39
C GLY A 268 23.32 -8.82 11.56
N GLY A 269 22.13 -8.97 10.97
CA GLY A 269 21.69 -10.15 10.25
C GLY A 269 20.18 -10.29 10.29
N GLU A 270 19.68 -11.21 9.47
CA GLU A 270 18.27 -11.60 9.44
C GLU A 270 17.89 -12.34 10.72
N ASP A 271 18.74 -13.26 11.20
CA ASP A 271 18.50 -14.05 12.41
C ASP A 271 18.35 -13.16 13.66
N GLU A 272 19.21 -12.14 13.81
CA GLU A 272 19.12 -11.19 14.92
C GLU A 272 17.89 -10.30 14.83
N TYR A 273 17.47 -9.94 13.61
CA TYR A 273 16.23 -9.20 13.39
C TYR A 273 15.00 -10.06 13.69
N ASP A 274 15.01 -11.33 13.31
CA ASP A 274 13.92 -12.27 13.63
C ASP A 274 13.82 -12.53 15.13
N ALA A 275 14.94 -12.60 15.85
CA ALA A 275 14.94 -12.66 17.31
C ALA A 275 14.30 -11.40 17.93
N TYR A 276 14.62 -10.21 17.40
CA TYR A 276 13.98 -8.96 17.81
C TYR A 276 12.47 -8.96 17.55
N ARG A 277 12.02 -9.35 16.35
CA ARG A 277 10.58 -9.48 16.03
C ARG A 277 9.89 -10.48 16.95
N GLY A 278 10.55 -11.60 17.24
CA GLY A 278 10.06 -12.61 18.16
C GLY A 278 9.76 -12.08 19.57
N LEU A 279 10.56 -11.12 20.07
CA LEU A 279 10.28 -10.44 21.34
C LEU A 279 9.05 -9.53 21.23
N GLY A 280 8.89 -8.82 20.11
CA GLY A 280 7.71 -8.01 19.82
C GLY A 280 6.42 -8.84 19.83
N PHE A 281 6.42 -9.99 19.15
CA PHE A 281 5.26 -10.90 19.17
C PHE A 281 4.93 -11.40 20.58
N GLN A 282 5.94 -11.83 21.36
CA GLN A 282 5.74 -12.25 22.75
C GLN A 282 5.17 -11.13 23.62
N LYS A 283 5.63 -9.89 23.42
CA LYS A 283 5.10 -8.72 24.12
C LYS A 283 3.62 -8.51 23.78
N ASN A 284 3.27 -8.54 22.48
CA ASN A 284 1.89 -8.34 22.02
C ASN A 284 0.95 -9.43 22.57
N ASP A 285 1.39 -10.69 22.59
CA ASP A 285 0.63 -11.80 23.18
C ASP A 285 0.34 -11.56 24.68
N LEU A 286 1.34 -11.07 25.43
CA LEU A 286 1.19 -10.74 26.86
C LEU A 286 0.25 -9.54 27.08
N GLU A 287 0.33 -8.52 26.23
CA GLU A 287 -0.56 -7.36 26.27
C GLU A 287 -2.02 -7.74 25.97
N GLU A 288 -2.23 -8.61 24.98
CA GLU A 288 -3.55 -9.16 24.66
C GLU A 288 -4.11 -10.00 25.82
N GLU A 289 -3.28 -10.85 26.43
CA GLU A 289 -3.67 -11.63 27.61
C GLU A 289 -4.06 -10.72 28.78
N LEU A 290 -3.26 -9.68 29.05
CA LEU A 290 -3.53 -8.70 30.11
C LEU A 290 -4.84 -7.95 29.84
N LYS A 291 -5.08 -7.53 28.59
CA LYS A 291 -6.32 -6.89 28.16
C LYS A 291 -7.53 -7.81 28.40
N HIS A 292 -7.43 -9.08 28.02
CA HIS A 292 -8.49 -10.07 28.25
C HIS A 292 -8.71 -10.35 29.74
N TRP A 293 -7.65 -10.41 30.54
CA TRP A 293 -7.75 -10.56 31.99
C TRP A 293 -8.50 -9.38 32.61
N ARG A 294 -8.10 -8.14 32.28
CA ARG A 294 -8.72 -6.91 32.80
C ARG A 294 -10.19 -6.80 32.41
N SER A 295 -10.52 -7.10 31.15
CA SER A 295 -11.91 -7.12 30.67
C SER A 295 -12.79 -8.12 31.41
N ARG A 296 -12.27 -9.32 31.72
CA ARG A 296 -12.98 -10.32 32.53
C ARG A 296 -13.15 -9.88 33.98
N ALA A 297 -12.10 -9.32 34.59
CA ALA A 297 -12.15 -8.81 35.95
C ALA A 297 -13.22 -7.70 36.09
N GLU A 298 -13.22 -6.74 35.16
CA GLU A 298 -14.22 -5.67 35.10
C GLU A 298 -15.65 -6.21 34.95
N SER A 299 -15.86 -7.19 34.05
CA SER A 299 -17.17 -7.81 33.83
C SER A 299 -17.71 -8.49 35.09
N ILE A 300 -16.84 -9.14 35.86
CA ILE A 300 -17.22 -9.81 37.12
C ILE A 300 -17.55 -8.78 38.20
N GLU A 301 -16.76 -7.72 38.34
CA GLU A 301 -17.07 -6.67 39.32
C GLU A 301 -18.36 -5.93 38.99
N LEU A 302 -18.65 -5.69 37.71
CA LEU A 302 -19.95 -5.15 37.28
C LEU A 302 -21.12 -6.09 37.63
N ALA A 303 -20.95 -7.41 37.43
CA ALA A 303 -21.96 -8.40 37.81
C ALA A 303 -22.18 -8.43 39.33
N ARG A 304 -21.11 -8.26 40.12
CA ARG A 304 -21.16 -8.15 41.59
C ARG A 304 -21.93 -6.91 42.02
N MET A 305 -21.64 -5.74 41.46
CA MET A 305 -22.34 -4.50 41.79
C MET A 305 -23.83 -4.54 41.44
N ARG A 306 -24.20 -5.20 40.34
CA ARG A 306 -25.60 -5.33 39.91
C ARG A 306 -26.40 -6.40 40.66
N GLY A 307 -25.77 -7.16 41.57
CA GLY A 307 -26.43 -8.25 42.29
C GLY A 307 -26.91 -9.39 41.39
N THR A 308 -26.36 -9.51 40.18
CA THR A 308 -26.76 -10.51 39.17
C THR A 308 -25.93 -11.81 39.25
N LEU A 309 -24.98 -11.88 40.19
CA LEU A 309 -24.20 -13.08 40.50
C LEU A 309 -25.07 -14.13 41.19
N GLY A 310 -25.72 -15.00 40.40
CA GLY A 310 -26.41 -16.19 40.89
C GLY A 310 -25.48 -17.41 41.03
N GLN A 311 -25.88 -18.41 41.83
CA GLN A 311 -25.17 -19.69 41.99
C GLN A 311 -25.02 -20.49 40.67
N SER A 312 -25.77 -20.15 39.62
CA SER A 312 -25.72 -20.78 38.30
C SER A 312 -24.74 -20.13 37.32
N SER A 313 -24.10 -19.01 37.68
CA SER A 313 -23.12 -18.35 36.81
C SER A 313 -21.80 -19.09 36.91
N LYS A 314 -21.48 -19.96 35.93
CA LYS A 314 -20.11 -20.50 35.75
C LYS A 314 -19.19 -19.38 35.25
N LEU A 315 -18.92 -18.39 36.10
CA LEU A 315 -17.95 -17.33 35.79
C LEU A 315 -16.57 -17.82 36.20
N ASN A 316 -15.68 -17.94 35.23
CA ASN A 316 -14.28 -18.28 35.47
C ASN A 316 -13.57 -17.03 36.02
N VAL A 317 -13.45 -16.95 37.35
CA VAL A 317 -12.85 -15.81 38.04
C VAL A 317 -11.36 -15.75 37.72
N PRO A 318 -10.84 -14.63 37.19
CA PRO A 318 -9.42 -14.47 36.95
C PRO A 318 -8.61 -14.62 38.24
N GLU A 319 -7.45 -15.25 38.14
CA GLU A 319 -6.53 -15.42 39.28
C GLU A 319 -6.03 -14.05 39.78
N PRO A 320 -6.18 -13.73 41.09
CA PRO A 320 -5.67 -12.49 41.65
C PRO A 320 -4.14 -12.40 41.54
N GLY A 321 -3.62 -11.24 41.11
CA GLY A 321 -2.17 -10.98 40.99
C GLY A 321 -1.56 -11.39 39.64
N LYS A 322 -2.32 -12.06 38.77
CA LYS A 322 -1.87 -12.40 37.41
C LYS A 322 -1.68 -11.17 36.51
N ASP A 323 -2.44 -10.11 36.76
CA ASP A 323 -2.24 -8.80 36.12
C ASP A 323 -0.85 -8.23 36.39
N ILE A 324 -0.40 -8.29 37.64
CA ILE A 324 0.94 -7.82 38.04
C ILE A 324 2.03 -8.67 37.36
N GLU A 325 1.88 -10.00 37.34
CA GLU A 325 2.83 -10.90 36.67
C GLU A 325 2.92 -10.60 35.16
N LEU A 326 1.78 -10.37 34.51
CA LEU A 326 1.74 -10.04 33.08
C LEU A 326 2.40 -8.68 32.82
N GLU A 327 2.12 -7.67 33.64
CA GLU A 327 2.76 -6.34 33.56
C GLU A 327 4.28 -6.43 33.71
N GLU A 328 4.78 -7.19 34.69
CA GLU A 328 6.22 -7.40 34.90
C GLU A 328 6.88 -8.04 33.67
N LYS A 329 6.26 -9.06 33.07
CA LYS A 329 6.76 -9.69 31.84
C LYS A 329 6.74 -8.75 30.65
N ILE A 330 5.72 -7.91 30.50
CA ILE A 330 5.65 -6.90 29.43
C ILE A 330 6.82 -5.93 29.57
N VAL A 331 7.05 -5.39 30.77
CA VAL A 331 8.16 -4.45 31.05
C VAL A 331 9.53 -5.10 30.79
N GLU A 332 9.70 -6.38 31.12
CA GLU A 332 10.91 -7.13 30.79
C GLU A 332 11.14 -7.18 29.27
N LYS A 333 10.10 -7.52 28.48
CA LYS A 333 10.20 -7.56 27.01
C LYS A 333 10.48 -6.19 26.43
N GLU A 334 9.81 -5.14 26.92
CA GLU A 334 10.06 -3.76 26.49
C GLU A 334 11.51 -3.33 26.72
N SER A 335 12.07 -3.69 27.87
CA SER A 335 13.47 -3.38 28.21
C SER A 335 14.45 -4.06 27.26
N LEU A 336 14.23 -5.35 26.95
CA LEU A 336 15.05 -6.10 25.99
C LEU A 336 14.94 -5.55 24.56
N ILE A 337 13.72 -5.23 24.11
CA ILE A 337 13.45 -4.62 22.81
C ILE A 337 14.18 -3.28 22.68
N ALA A 338 14.09 -2.44 23.72
CA ALA A 338 14.76 -1.14 23.75
C ALA A 338 16.29 -1.26 23.69
N GLU A 339 16.88 -2.20 24.45
CA GLU A 339 18.31 -2.46 24.41
C GLU A 339 18.79 -2.89 23.01
N LEU A 340 18.07 -3.81 22.37
CA LEU A 340 18.38 -4.27 21.02
C LEU A 340 18.29 -3.13 20.01
N LEU A 341 17.28 -2.26 20.13
CA LEU A 341 17.09 -1.13 19.23
C LEU A 341 18.20 -0.08 19.36
N VAL A 342 18.67 0.19 20.58
CA VAL A 342 19.83 1.07 20.83
C VAL A 342 21.10 0.48 20.21
N ASN A 343 21.37 -0.80 20.45
CA ASN A 343 22.54 -1.48 19.88
C ASN A 343 22.50 -1.53 18.35
N ALA A 344 21.33 -1.77 17.77
CA ALA A 344 21.12 -1.77 16.32
C ALA A 344 21.30 -0.37 15.71
N THR A 345 20.84 0.67 16.41
CA THR A 345 21.04 2.07 16.01
C THR A 345 22.53 2.42 16.01
N LEU A 346 23.26 2.12 17.09
CA LEU A 346 24.69 2.39 17.20
C LEU A 346 25.49 1.67 16.10
N ARG A 347 25.14 0.41 15.80
CA ARG A 347 25.75 -0.34 14.69
C ARG A 347 25.46 0.32 13.34
N GLY A 348 24.25 0.83 13.16
CA GLY A 348 23.82 1.46 11.93
C GLY A 348 24.41 2.84 11.68
N GLU A 349 25.14 3.45 12.63
CA GLU A 349 25.93 4.65 12.38
C GLU A 349 27.11 4.37 11.42
N ASP A 350 27.65 3.15 11.41
CA ASP A 350 28.75 2.74 10.52
C ASP A 350 28.27 2.46 9.08
N PRO A 351 28.71 3.24 8.07
CA PRO A 351 28.44 2.98 6.66
C PRO A 351 28.82 1.57 6.18
N LYS A 352 29.87 0.98 6.76
CA LYS A 352 30.35 -0.36 6.37
C LYS A 352 29.41 -1.44 6.89
N ALA A 353 28.91 -1.30 8.11
CA ALA A 353 27.89 -2.19 8.66
C ALA A 353 26.62 -2.15 7.80
N ARG A 354 26.16 -0.95 7.39
CA ARG A 354 25.01 -0.81 6.48
C ARG A 354 25.22 -1.49 5.13
N ALA A 355 26.38 -1.28 4.52
CA ALA A 355 26.73 -1.93 3.26
C ALA A 355 26.77 -3.47 3.38
N LYS A 356 27.36 -3.97 4.48
CA LYS A 356 27.43 -5.40 4.78
C LYS A 356 26.05 -6.02 4.93
N GLU A 357 25.16 -5.42 5.72
CA GLU A 357 23.79 -5.91 5.91
C GLU A 357 23.02 -5.95 4.59
N ALA A 358 23.15 -4.90 3.77
CA ALA A 358 22.51 -4.80 2.47
C ALA A 358 23.18 -5.69 1.38
N GLY A 359 24.20 -6.48 1.72
CA GLY A 359 24.89 -7.37 0.79
C GLY A 359 25.62 -6.64 -0.36
N ARG A 360 25.96 -5.36 -0.17
CA ARG A 360 26.58 -4.51 -1.20
C ARG A 360 28.03 -4.18 -0.85
N PRO A 361 28.92 -3.99 -1.85
CA PRO A 361 30.28 -3.52 -1.58
C PRO A 361 30.22 -2.10 -1.00
N TRP A 362 31.00 -1.86 0.05
CA TRP A 362 31.17 -0.51 0.58
C TRP A 362 32.08 0.31 -0.33
N LYS A 363 31.68 1.55 -0.63
CA LYS A 363 32.50 2.54 -1.34
C LYS A 363 32.65 3.81 -0.51
N GLU A 364 33.78 4.48 -0.70
CA GLU A 364 33.99 5.82 -0.17
C GLU A 364 32.97 6.78 -0.79
N GLY A 365 31.98 7.20 -0.01
CA GLY A 365 30.75 7.80 -0.56
C GLY A 365 29.47 7.37 0.15
N ASP A 366 29.43 6.15 0.70
CA ASP A 366 28.19 5.52 1.21
C ASP A 366 27.74 6.01 2.61
N GLY A 367 27.90 7.30 2.89
CA GLY A 367 27.60 7.94 4.17
C GLY A 367 26.11 8.02 4.54
N PHE A 368 25.84 8.54 5.75
CA PHE A 368 24.52 8.89 6.28
C PHE A 368 24.31 10.40 6.19
#